data_AF-A0A2M9CKW7-F1
#
_entry.id   AF-A0A2M9CKW7-F1
#
_cell.length_a   1.000
_cell.length_b   1.000
_cell.length_c   1.000
_cell.angle_alpha   90.00
_cell.angle_beta   90.00
_cell.angle_gamma   90.00
#
_symmetry.space_group_name_H-M   'P 1'
#
loop_
_entity.id
_entity.type
_entity.pdbx_description
1 polymer ?
#
loop_
_entity_poly.entity_id
_entity_poly.type
_entity_poly.pdbx_seq_one_letter_code
_entity_poly.pdbx_strand_id
1 'polypeptide(L)'
;MSGPDVGSSGPRRVRPPFPSSLRPVRVLRGVLGVVVLAIVAVDLGLVAGALPAFDIGNYFGQFTIVSNLLVAASFLLGALRPGRGAELARASAVVAILATSVLFHLLIGTAGASGPVLNALLHDVVPALALLDWLLVRGRAGVRWWHPLATLVVPVLYFGITLLRGAVIGWYPYPFLDASGPAGYAALVGTLAPVLVAFLLLAVLVVALGVARDAPAARSGPHAGKTVGAPPPRRLR
;
A
#
# COMPACT_ATOMS: atom_id res chain seq x y z
N MET A 1 -66.29 22.41 12.10
CA MET A 1 -65.21 22.28 13.09
C MET A 1 -64.28 21.18 12.60
N SER A 2 -63.18 21.56 11.95
CA SER A 2 -62.18 20.64 11.41
C SER A 2 -61.07 20.47 12.45
N GLY A 3 -60.80 19.24 12.89
CA GLY A 3 -59.72 18.93 13.84
C GLY A 3 -58.34 18.98 13.17
N PRO A 4 -57.26 19.25 13.93
CA PRO A 4 -55.91 19.31 13.38
C PRO A 4 -55.35 17.90 13.14
N ASP A 5 -54.77 17.73 11.95
CA ASP A 5 -54.08 16.53 11.49
C ASP A 5 -52.73 16.40 12.22
N VAL A 6 -52.64 15.43 13.13
CA VAL A 6 -51.44 15.19 13.94
C VAL A 6 -50.46 14.35 13.12
N GLY A 7 -49.50 15.05 12.51
CA GLY A 7 -48.44 14.45 11.71
C GLY A 7 -47.70 13.34 12.45
N SER A 8 -47.73 12.13 11.89
CA SER A 8 -46.98 10.97 12.38
C SER A 8 -45.47 11.15 12.16
N SER A 9 -44.77 11.68 13.16
CA SER A 9 -43.31 11.70 13.19
C SER A 9 -42.76 10.32 13.56
N GLY A 10 -42.67 9.44 12.56
CA GLY A 10 -42.00 8.15 12.73
C GLY A 10 -40.52 8.31 13.12
N PRO A 11 -39.95 7.39 13.93
CA PRO A 11 -38.57 7.50 14.39
C PRO A 11 -37.61 7.51 13.19
N ARG A 12 -36.81 8.59 13.06
CA ARG A 12 -35.73 8.68 12.07
C ARG A 12 -34.78 7.51 12.30
N ARG A 13 -34.84 6.49 11.44
CA ARG A 13 -33.82 5.43 11.41
C ARG A 13 -32.48 6.09 11.16
N VAL A 14 -31.68 6.25 12.21
CA VAL A 14 -30.26 6.60 12.11
C VAL A 14 -29.59 5.47 11.34
N ARG A 15 -29.37 5.67 10.04
CA ARG A 15 -28.62 4.70 9.25
C ARG A 15 -27.23 4.62 9.87
N PRO A 16 -26.73 3.43 10.25
CA PRO A 16 -25.37 3.31 10.75
C PRO A 16 -24.43 3.87 9.68
N PRO A 17 -23.34 4.57 10.06
CA PRO A 17 -22.49 5.28 9.12
C PRO A 17 -21.86 4.38 8.04
N PHE A 18 -21.87 3.04 8.23
CA PHE A 18 -21.36 2.06 7.26
C PHE A 18 -22.13 0.72 7.30
N PRO A 19 -22.18 -0.03 6.18
CA PRO A 19 -22.71 -1.40 6.16
C PRO A 19 -21.90 -2.33 7.06
N SER A 20 -22.57 -3.27 7.74
CA SER A 20 -21.97 -4.23 8.69
C SER A 20 -20.89 -5.12 8.07
N SER A 21 -20.95 -5.37 6.77
CA SER A 21 -20.00 -6.19 6.00
C SER A 21 -18.57 -5.65 5.97
N LEU A 22 -18.36 -4.35 6.24
CA LEU A 22 -17.02 -3.75 6.25
C LEU A 22 -16.33 -3.79 7.62
N ARG A 23 -17.04 -4.16 8.70
CA ARG A 23 -16.48 -4.15 10.07
C ARG A 23 -15.31 -5.11 10.24
N PRO A 24 -15.37 -6.38 9.79
CA PRO A 24 -14.26 -7.33 9.96
C PRO A 24 -12.97 -6.87 9.26
N VAL A 25 -13.09 -6.35 8.02
CA VAL A 25 -11.94 -5.85 7.24
C VAL A 25 -11.26 -4.66 7.95
N ARG A 26 -12.04 -3.77 8.57
CA ARG A 26 -11.50 -2.64 9.32
C ARG A 26 -10.74 -3.09 10.56
N VAL A 27 -11.32 -4.02 11.32
CA VAL A 27 -10.67 -4.57 12.52
C VAL A 27 -9.37 -5.28 12.13
N LEU A 28 -9.42 -6.14 11.11
CA LEU A 28 -8.24 -6.83 10.59
C LEU A 28 -7.14 -5.85 10.20
N ARG A 29 -7.45 -4.83 9.40
CA ARG A 29 -6.47 -3.79 9.03
C ARG A 29 -5.94 -3.01 10.24
N GLY A 30 -6.79 -2.71 11.21
CA GLY A 30 -6.36 -2.06 12.46
C GLY A 30 -5.33 -2.92 13.18
N VAL A 31 -5.63 -4.21 13.34
CA VAL A 31 -4.73 -5.20 13.96
C VAL A 31 -3.43 -5.33 13.16
N LEU A 32 -3.50 -5.52 11.84
CA LEU A 32 -2.32 -5.62 10.99
C LEU A 32 -1.43 -4.38 11.09
N GLY A 33 -2.03 -3.18 11.06
CA GLY A 33 -1.29 -1.93 11.23
C GLY A 33 -0.56 -1.84 12.57
N VAL A 34 -1.23 -2.21 13.67
CA VAL A 34 -0.61 -2.25 15.01
C VAL A 34 0.48 -3.32 15.10
N VAL A 35 0.26 -4.49 14.50
CA VAL A 35 1.26 -5.58 14.47
C VAL A 35 2.51 -5.13 13.71
N VAL A 36 2.38 -4.49 12.56
CA VAL A 36 3.55 -3.96 11.82
C VAL A 36 4.31 -2.91 12.65
N LEU A 37 3.60 -2.02 13.35
CA LEU A 37 4.25 -1.07 14.26
C LEU A 37 4.97 -1.77 15.42
N ALA A 38 4.37 -2.84 15.98
CA ALA A 38 4.99 -3.63 17.03
C ALA A 38 6.25 -4.35 16.52
N ILE A 39 6.23 -4.90 15.30
CA ILE A 39 7.41 -5.50 14.65
C ILE A 39 8.53 -4.47 14.54
N VAL A 40 8.24 -3.27 14.03
CA VAL A 40 9.24 -2.19 13.91
C VAL A 40 9.75 -1.72 15.27
N ALA A 41 8.90 -1.71 16.31
CA ALA A 41 9.31 -1.33 17.66
C ALA A 41 10.22 -2.39 18.32
N VAL A 42 9.93 -3.68 18.10
CA VAL A 42 10.78 -4.77 18.56
C VAL A 42 12.12 -4.77 17.81
N ASP A 43 12.09 -4.60 16.48
CA ASP A 43 13.30 -4.48 15.66
C ASP A 43 14.19 -3.33 16.16
N LEU A 44 13.61 -2.15 16.42
CA LEU A 44 14.30 -1.00 16.99
C LEU A 44 14.99 -1.34 18.31
N GLY A 45 14.28 -1.98 19.24
CA GLY A 45 14.83 -2.36 20.55
C GLY A 45 15.99 -3.35 20.43
N LEU A 46 15.87 -4.33 19.53
CA LEU A 46 16.92 -5.32 19.28
C LEU A 46 18.16 -4.71 18.62
N VAL A 47 17.96 -3.88 17.59
CA VAL A 47 19.07 -3.20 16.90
C VAL A 47 19.78 -2.23 17.85
N ALA A 48 19.03 -1.47 18.65
CA ALA A 48 19.60 -0.55 19.63
C ALA A 48 20.40 -1.27 20.73
N GLY A 49 19.97 -2.46 21.16
CA GLY A 49 20.70 -3.27 22.14
C GLY A 49 21.91 -3.99 21.56
N ALA A 50 21.90 -4.31 20.26
CA ALA A 50 22.95 -5.09 19.60
C ALA A 50 24.09 -4.22 19.06
N LEU A 51 23.84 -2.96 18.69
CA LEU A 51 24.81 -2.08 18.04
C LEU A 51 25.40 -1.06 19.04
N PRO A 52 26.72 -1.09 19.32
CA PRO A 52 27.37 -0.16 20.26
C PRO A 52 27.26 1.32 19.87
N ALA A 53 27.14 1.62 18.57
CA ALA A 53 27.03 2.96 18.01
C ALA A 53 25.66 3.17 17.34
N PHE A 54 24.58 2.78 18.03
CA PHE A 54 23.22 2.97 17.54
C PHE A 54 22.87 4.46 17.40
N ASP A 55 22.31 4.84 16.25
CA ASP A 55 21.74 6.15 16.01
C ASP A 55 20.29 6.00 15.51
N ILE A 56 19.36 6.66 16.20
CA ILE A 56 17.93 6.56 15.89
C ILE A 56 17.59 7.19 14.53
N GLY A 57 18.30 8.24 14.13
CA GLY A 57 18.12 8.88 12.83
C GLY A 57 18.54 7.97 11.69
N ASN A 58 19.63 7.23 11.87
CA ASN A 58 20.13 6.24 10.92
C ASN A 58 19.21 5.03 10.82
N TYR A 59 18.64 4.57 11.93
CA TYR A 59 17.64 3.51 11.93
C TYR A 59 16.41 3.89 11.10
N PHE A 60 15.79 5.05 11.37
CA PHE A 60 14.65 5.54 10.58
C PHE A 60 15.04 6.02 9.18
N GLY A 61 16.33 6.18 8.91
CA GLY A 61 16.89 6.45 7.58
C GLY A 61 16.94 5.22 6.68
N GLN A 62 16.70 4.01 7.19
CA GLN A 62 16.64 2.78 6.40
C GLN A 62 15.34 2.69 5.59
N PHE A 63 15.41 2.39 4.30
CA PHE A 63 14.22 2.27 3.44
C PHE A 63 13.28 1.14 3.91
N THR A 64 13.85 0.06 4.45
CA THR A 64 13.09 -1.05 5.05
C THR A 64 12.16 -0.55 6.15
N ILE A 65 12.64 0.33 7.04
CA ILE A 65 11.83 0.88 8.13
C ILE A 65 10.77 1.84 7.57
N VAL A 66 11.15 2.75 6.66
CA VAL A 66 10.21 3.69 6.03
C VAL A 66 9.07 2.97 5.32
N SER A 67 9.38 1.96 4.50
CA SER A 67 8.38 1.18 3.76
C SER A 67 7.44 0.38 4.67
N ASN A 68 7.94 -0.22 5.75
CA ASN A 68 7.11 -0.89 6.75
C ASN A 68 6.18 0.09 7.47
N LEU A 69 6.67 1.29 7.82
CA LEU A 69 5.83 2.35 8.40
C LEU A 69 4.75 2.85 7.44
N LEU A 70 5.05 2.94 6.14
CA LEU A 70 4.06 3.28 5.11
C LEU A 70 2.96 2.21 5.01
N VAL A 71 3.31 0.92 5.12
CA VAL A 71 2.33 -0.18 5.17
C VAL A 71 1.48 -0.10 6.43
N ALA A 72 2.09 0.10 7.60
CA ALA A 72 1.36 0.27 8.85
C ALA A 72 0.36 1.45 8.76
N ALA A 73 0.82 2.60 8.27
CA ALA A 73 -0.02 3.77 8.06
C ALA A 73 -1.16 3.49 7.07
N SER A 74 -0.88 2.81 5.97
CA SER A 74 -1.87 2.39 4.96
C SER A 74 -2.98 1.52 5.59
N PHE A 75 -2.60 0.52 6.40
CA PHE A 75 -3.55 -0.34 7.11
C PHE A 75 -4.39 0.44 8.13
N LEU A 76 -3.77 1.27 8.97
CA LEU A 76 -4.47 2.08 9.98
C LEU A 76 -5.44 3.08 9.33
N LEU A 77 -5.01 3.76 8.27
CA LEU A 77 -5.88 4.66 7.50
C LEU A 77 -7.05 3.90 6.87
N GLY A 78 -6.80 2.70 6.35
CA GLY A 78 -7.85 1.81 5.82
C GLY A 78 -8.85 1.35 6.88
N ALA A 79 -8.41 1.16 8.13
CA ALA A 79 -9.28 0.82 9.27
C ALA A 79 -10.14 2.00 9.71
N LEU A 80 -9.56 3.20 9.76
CA LEU A 80 -10.23 4.43 10.20
C LEU A 80 -11.17 5.02 9.14
N ARG A 81 -10.79 4.92 7.85
CA ARG A 81 -11.47 5.60 6.73
C ARG A 81 -11.75 4.63 5.56
N PRO A 82 -12.57 3.58 5.78
CA PRO A 82 -12.85 2.57 4.75
C PRO A 82 -13.47 3.22 3.50
N GLY A 83 -12.91 2.89 2.34
CA GLY A 83 -13.45 3.30 1.04
C GLY A 83 -13.22 4.76 0.63
N ARG A 84 -12.40 5.53 1.36
CA ARG A 84 -12.01 6.89 0.95
C ARG A 84 -10.76 6.86 0.07
N GLY A 85 -10.94 6.78 -1.25
CA GLY A 85 -10.05 7.34 -2.30
C GLY A 85 -8.51 7.20 -2.18
N ALA A 86 -7.99 6.30 -1.35
CA ALA A 86 -6.56 6.23 -1.01
C ALA A 86 -5.81 5.17 -1.83
N GLU A 87 -6.35 4.75 -2.98
CA GLU A 87 -5.73 3.69 -3.79
C GLU A 87 -4.32 4.04 -4.22
N LEU A 88 -4.04 5.31 -4.54
CA LEU A 88 -2.68 5.73 -4.86
C LEU A 88 -1.74 5.56 -3.66
N ALA A 89 -2.14 6.03 -2.48
CA ALA A 89 -1.32 5.91 -1.27
C ALA A 89 -1.10 4.44 -0.88
N ARG A 90 -2.14 3.60 -0.99
CA ARG A 90 -2.06 2.15 -0.79
C ARG A 90 -1.12 1.51 -1.80
N ALA A 91 -1.25 1.82 -3.09
CA ALA A 91 -0.36 1.33 -4.14
C ALA A 91 1.08 1.77 -3.87
N SER A 92 1.32 3.02 -3.49
CA SER A 92 2.66 3.50 -3.13
C SER A 92 3.27 2.71 -1.97
N ALA A 93 2.50 2.41 -0.93
CA ALA A 93 2.97 1.59 0.20
C ALA A 93 3.31 0.15 -0.25
N VAL A 94 2.47 -0.46 -1.09
CA VAL A 94 2.68 -1.81 -1.62
C VAL A 94 3.90 -1.87 -2.53
N VAL A 95 4.07 -0.90 -3.43
CA VAL A 95 5.24 -0.79 -4.30
C VAL A 95 6.51 -0.63 -3.47
N ALA A 96 6.49 0.26 -2.47
CA ALA A 96 7.65 0.48 -1.61
C ALA A 96 8.05 -0.79 -0.85
N ILE A 97 7.09 -1.49 -0.22
CA ILE A 97 7.40 -2.69 0.57
C ILE A 97 7.80 -3.89 -0.29
N LEU A 98 7.24 -4.04 -1.50
CA LEU A 98 7.66 -5.08 -2.43
C LEU A 98 9.06 -4.80 -2.98
N ALA A 99 9.40 -3.53 -3.24
CA ALA A 99 10.75 -3.16 -3.62
C ALA A 99 11.74 -3.46 -2.49
N THR A 100 11.38 -3.20 -1.23
CA THR A 100 12.17 -3.60 -0.06
C THR A 100 12.44 -5.11 -0.06
N SER A 101 11.41 -5.95 -0.26
CA SER A 101 11.56 -7.41 -0.32
C SER A 101 12.49 -7.85 -1.47
N VAL A 102 12.23 -7.36 -2.68
CA VAL A 102 13.00 -7.71 -3.89
C VAL A 102 14.46 -7.26 -3.78
N LEU A 103 14.70 -6.01 -3.40
CA LEU A 103 16.05 -5.47 -3.31
C LEU A 103 16.83 -6.11 -2.16
N PHE A 104 16.18 -6.44 -1.05
CA PHE A 104 16.83 -7.21 0.01
C PHE A 104 17.32 -8.56 -0.49
N HIS A 105 16.46 -9.35 -1.15
CA HIS A 105 16.84 -10.68 -1.64
C HIS A 105 17.85 -10.65 -2.78
N LEU A 106 17.86 -9.60 -3.60
CA LEU A 106 18.80 -9.47 -4.71
C LEU A 106 20.16 -8.89 -4.29
N LEU A 107 20.19 -7.99 -3.30
CA LEU A 107 21.39 -7.19 -3.00
C LEU A 107 22.01 -7.49 -1.63
N ILE A 108 21.24 -8.02 -0.67
CA ILE A 108 21.68 -8.16 0.73
C ILE A 108 21.64 -9.62 1.17
N GLY A 109 20.47 -10.28 1.07
CA GLY A 109 20.25 -11.71 1.28
C GLY A 109 20.55 -12.26 2.68
N THR A 110 21.03 -11.43 3.62
CA THR A 110 21.47 -11.85 4.94
C THR A 110 20.80 -11.03 6.04
N ALA A 111 20.50 -11.69 7.17
CA ALA A 111 19.79 -11.07 8.28
C ALA A 111 20.64 -10.01 8.99
N GLY A 112 20.00 -8.90 9.37
CA GLY A 112 20.63 -7.84 10.16
C GLY A 112 20.76 -8.15 11.66
N ALA A 113 21.12 -7.13 12.43
CA ALA A 113 21.39 -7.22 13.87
C ALA A 113 20.19 -7.67 14.72
N SER A 114 18.96 -7.53 14.23
CA SER A 114 17.74 -8.00 14.89
C SER A 114 17.46 -9.49 14.70
N GLY A 115 18.30 -10.19 13.94
CA GLY A 115 18.25 -11.63 13.74
C GLY A 115 17.26 -12.07 12.65
N PRO A 116 17.24 -13.38 12.35
CA PRO A 116 16.56 -13.93 11.18
C PRO A 116 15.04 -13.78 11.23
N VAL A 117 14.43 -13.82 12.43
CA VAL A 117 12.97 -13.73 12.58
C VAL A 117 12.47 -12.33 12.20
N LEU A 118 13.07 -11.28 12.76
CA LEU A 118 12.68 -9.91 12.42
C LEU A 118 12.98 -9.61 10.95
N ASN A 119 14.12 -10.12 10.45
CA ASN A 119 14.44 -9.99 9.05
C ASN A 119 13.36 -10.58 8.14
N ALA A 120 12.90 -11.80 8.41
CA ALA A 120 11.83 -12.45 7.65
C ALA A 120 10.49 -11.70 7.79
N LEU A 121 10.18 -11.18 8.98
CA LEU A 121 8.98 -10.38 9.18
C LEU A 121 8.97 -9.13 8.30
N LEU A 122 10.08 -8.38 8.29
CA LEU A 122 10.21 -7.10 7.58
C LEU A 122 10.35 -7.25 6.04
N HIS A 123 10.93 -8.35 5.56
CA HIS A 123 11.26 -8.55 4.14
C HIS A 123 10.42 -9.61 3.43
N ASP A 124 9.65 -10.42 4.16
CA ASP A 124 8.80 -11.47 3.56
C ASP A 124 7.34 -11.35 4.01
N VAL A 125 7.10 -11.39 5.33
CA VAL A 125 5.73 -11.49 5.88
C VAL A 125 4.93 -10.20 5.67
N VAL A 126 5.46 -9.04 6.08
CA VAL A 126 4.77 -7.76 5.89
C VAL A 126 4.54 -7.43 4.40
N PRO A 127 5.53 -7.58 3.50
CA PRO A 127 5.29 -7.42 2.06
C PRO A 127 4.20 -8.35 1.52
N ALA A 128 4.19 -9.63 1.91
CA ALA A 128 3.17 -10.58 1.49
C ALA A 128 1.78 -10.17 1.98
N LEU A 129 1.64 -9.76 3.25
CA LEU A 129 0.38 -9.27 3.80
C LEU A 129 -0.11 -8.00 3.11
N ALA A 130 0.80 -7.07 2.79
CA ALA A 130 0.47 -5.85 2.05
C ALA A 130 -0.05 -6.16 0.64
N LEU A 131 0.61 -7.07 -0.07
CA LEU A 131 0.16 -7.51 -1.40
C LEU A 131 -1.17 -8.25 -1.34
N LEU A 132 -1.37 -9.14 -0.36
CA LEU A 132 -2.64 -9.84 -0.18
C LEU A 132 -3.78 -8.87 0.13
N ASP A 133 -3.59 -7.90 1.04
CA ASP A 133 -4.58 -6.86 1.29
C ASP A 133 -4.90 -6.05 0.02
N TRP A 134 -3.88 -5.71 -0.76
CA TRP A 134 -4.05 -5.01 -2.03
C TRP A 134 -4.92 -5.80 -3.01
N LEU A 135 -4.67 -7.10 -3.17
CA LEU A 135 -5.41 -7.93 -4.11
C LEU A 135 -6.84 -8.26 -3.64
N LEU A 136 -7.03 -8.45 -2.33
CA LEU A 136 -8.31 -8.90 -1.78
C LEU A 136 -9.26 -7.74 -1.48
N VAL A 137 -8.75 -6.58 -1.08
CA VAL A 137 -9.58 -5.46 -0.64
C VAL A 137 -9.64 -4.35 -1.69
N ARG A 138 -10.78 -4.27 -2.35
CA ARG A 138 -11.08 -3.30 -3.40
C ARG A 138 -11.27 -1.88 -2.86
N GLY A 139 -10.66 -0.92 -3.55
CA GLY A 139 -10.95 0.49 -3.37
C GLY A 139 -12.33 0.88 -3.92
N ARG A 140 -12.88 2.00 -3.46
CA ARG A 140 -14.06 2.62 -4.11
C ARG A 140 -13.68 3.48 -5.32
N ALA A 141 -12.45 3.99 -5.33
CA ALA A 141 -11.86 4.65 -6.49
C ALA A 141 -11.08 3.59 -7.28
N GLY A 142 -11.18 3.58 -8.61
CA GLY A 142 -10.40 2.68 -9.44
C GLY A 142 -8.93 3.10 -9.53
N VAL A 143 -8.06 2.14 -9.84
CA VAL A 143 -6.64 2.38 -10.14
C VAL A 143 -6.52 3.07 -11.51
N ARG A 144 -5.69 4.12 -11.61
CA ARG A 144 -5.50 4.89 -12.86
C ARG A 144 -4.17 4.55 -13.52
N TRP A 145 -4.10 4.71 -14.85
CA TRP A 145 -2.93 4.38 -15.66
C TRP A 145 -1.65 5.15 -15.27
N TRP A 146 -1.78 6.34 -14.68
CA TRP A 146 -0.64 7.16 -14.23
C TRP A 146 -0.18 6.85 -12.81
N HIS A 147 -0.91 6.01 -12.05
CA HIS A 147 -0.52 5.64 -10.70
C HIS A 147 0.92 5.08 -10.61
N PRO A 148 1.44 4.27 -11.57
CA PRO A 148 2.81 3.78 -11.48
C PRO A 148 3.83 4.90 -11.32
N LEU A 149 3.74 5.94 -12.15
CA LEU A 149 4.61 7.11 -12.09
C LEU A 149 4.44 7.88 -10.77
N ALA A 150 3.20 8.04 -10.31
CA ALA A 150 2.96 8.74 -9.05
C ALA A 150 3.45 7.97 -7.82
N THR A 151 3.51 6.63 -7.85
CA THR A 151 4.11 5.85 -6.75
C THR A 151 5.62 6.07 -6.63
N LEU A 152 6.31 6.45 -7.71
CA LEU A 152 7.75 6.75 -7.68
C LEU A 152 8.09 7.98 -6.83
N VAL A 153 7.10 8.80 -6.47
CA VAL A 153 7.32 9.90 -5.51
C VAL A 153 7.91 9.38 -4.20
N VAL A 154 7.51 8.20 -3.73
CA VAL A 154 8.04 7.62 -2.48
C VAL A 154 9.56 7.34 -2.56
N PRO A 155 10.06 6.49 -3.49
CA PRO A 155 11.50 6.26 -3.59
C PRO A 155 12.28 7.52 -3.96
N VAL A 156 11.76 8.38 -4.85
CA VAL A 156 12.46 9.62 -5.25
C VAL A 156 12.65 10.56 -4.04
N LEU A 157 11.60 10.77 -3.24
CA LEU A 157 11.72 11.57 -2.02
C LEU A 157 12.67 10.92 -1.02
N TYR A 158 12.59 9.61 -0.82
CA TYR A 158 13.49 8.90 0.07
C TYR A 158 14.95 9.08 -0.33
N PHE A 159 15.29 8.81 -1.60
CA PHE A 159 16.67 8.94 -2.08
C PHE A 159 17.14 10.39 -2.04
N GLY A 160 16.28 11.36 -2.41
CA GLY A 160 16.61 12.78 -2.32
C GLY A 160 16.90 13.23 -0.88
N ILE A 161 16.06 12.86 0.07
CA ILE A 161 16.27 13.14 1.51
C ILE A 161 17.53 12.45 2.02
N THR A 162 17.76 11.19 1.61
CA THR A 162 18.93 10.41 2.04
C THR A 162 20.23 11.02 1.51
N LEU A 163 20.26 11.43 0.25
CA LEU A 163 21.42 12.07 -0.37
C LEU A 163 21.72 13.42 0.29
N LEU A 164 20.69 14.24 0.53
CA LEU A 164 20.84 15.53 1.21
C LEU A 164 21.33 15.35 2.66
N ARG A 165 20.69 14.44 3.41
CA ARG A 165 21.10 14.15 4.80
C ARG A 165 22.52 13.62 4.84
N GLY A 166 22.87 12.67 3.97
CA GLY A 166 24.20 12.09 3.91
C GLY A 166 25.29 13.12 3.61
N ALA A 167 25.00 14.09 2.74
CA ALA A 167 25.92 15.20 2.47
C ALA A 167 26.14 16.12 3.70
N VAL A 168 25.18 16.19 4.62
CA VAL A 168 25.27 17.02 5.84
C VAL A 168 25.97 16.28 6.98
N ILE A 169 25.67 14.99 7.18
CA ILE A 169 26.13 14.24 8.36
C ILE A 169 27.18 13.17 8.07
N GLY A 170 27.52 12.94 6.80
CA GLY A 170 28.52 11.94 6.39
C GLY A 170 28.09 10.49 6.56
N TRP A 171 26.78 10.20 6.60
CA TRP A 171 26.26 8.83 6.74
C TRP A 171 25.19 8.51 5.71
N TYR A 172 25.31 7.33 5.10
CA TYR A 172 24.37 6.80 4.12
C TYR A 172 23.91 5.39 4.55
N PRO A 173 22.62 5.06 4.37
CA PRO A 173 22.09 3.74 4.71
C PRO A 173 22.64 2.63 3.81
N TYR A 174 23.04 2.99 2.59
CA TYR A 174 23.61 2.08 1.61
C TYR A 174 24.90 2.65 1.02
N PRO A 175 25.99 1.87 0.92
CA PRO A 175 27.27 2.37 0.43
C PRO A 175 27.21 2.96 -0.99
N PHE A 176 26.36 2.41 -1.86
CA PHE A 176 26.21 2.91 -3.24
C PHE A 176 25.61 4.33 -3.32
N LEU A 177 25.05 4.85 -2.22
CA LEU A 177 24.54 6.22 -2.17
C LEU A 177 25.63 7.25 -1.88
N ASP A 178 26.78 6.82 -1.36
CA ASP A 178 27.90 7.71 -1.06
C ASP A 178 28.75 7.97 -2.30
N ALA A 179 28.52 9.13 -2.92
CA ALA A 179 29.31 9.59 -4.07
C ALA A 179 30.62 10.30 -3.68
N SER A 180 30.92 10.47 -2.38
CA SER A 180 32.16 11.12 -1.93
C SER A 180 33.38 10.19 -1.99
N GLY A 181 33.14 8.88 -2.05
CA GLY A 181 34.19 7.87 -2.21
C GLY A 181 34.79 7.80 -3.62
N PRO A 182 35.79 6.93 -3.84
CA PRO A 182 36.53 6.81 -5.10
C PRO A 182 35.67 6.49 -6.33
N ALA A 183 34.50 5.88 -6.11
CA ALA A 183 33.57 5.50 -7.18
C ALA A 183 32.81 6.70 -7.77
N GLY A 184 32.67 7.80 -7.01
CA GLY A 184 32.11 9.07 -7.46
C GLY A 184 30.63 9.03 -7.87
N TYR A 185 30.16 10.15 -8.43
CA TYR A 185 28.78 10.32 -8.89
C TYR A 185 28.38 9.36 -10.03
N ALA A 186 29.33 8.92 -10.85
CA ALA A 186 29.05 8.00 -11.95
C ALA A 186 28.55 6.64 -11.43
N ALA A 187 29.19 6.10 -10.38
CA ALA A 187 28.76 4.86 -9.75
C ALA A 187 27.40 5.01 -9.04
N LEU A 188 27.20 6.13 -8.32
CA LEU A 188 25.91 6.47 -7.72
C LEU A 188 24.77 6.40 -8.74
N VAL A 189 24.91 7.11 -9.86
CA VAL A 189 23.89 7.12 -10.92
C VAL A 189 23.74 5.73 -11.55
N GLY A 190 24.86 5.04 -11.79
CA GLY A 190 24.90 3.70 -12.38
C GLY A 190 24.14 2.65 -11.56
N THR A 191 24.06 2.79 -10.23
CA THR A 191 23.28 1.89 -9.36
C THR A 191 21.87 2.43 -9.09
N LEU A 192 21.72 3.73 -8.88
CA LEU A 192 20.44 4.33 -8.52
C LEU A 192 19.42 4.28 -9.67
N ALA A 193 19.87 4.45 -10.92
CA ALA A 193 18.97 4.38 -12.08
C ALA A 193 18.32 2.98 -12.23
N PRO A 194 19.07 1.85 -12.25
CA PRO A 194 18.47 0.52 -12.25
C PRO A 194 17.53 0.25 -11.07
N VAL A 195 17.86 0.75 -9.87
CA VAL A 195 16.99 0.64 -8.70
C VAL A 195 15.66 1.35 -8.96
N LEU A 196 15.67 2.60 -9.44
CA LEU A 196 14.45 3.34 -9.77
C LEU A 196 13.65 2.68 -10.91
N VAL A 197 14.32 2.05 -11.88
CA VAL A 197 13.66 1.23 -12.91
C VAL A 197 12.97 0.02 -12.27
N ALA A 198 13.60 -0.67 -11.33
CA ALA A 198 12.98 -1.78 -10.60
C ALA A 198 11.72 -1.34 -9.83
N PHE A 199 11.77 -0.16 -9.17
CA PHE A 199 10.58 0.45 -8.56
C PHE A 199 9.47 0.71 -9.58
N LEU A 200 9.80 1.24 -10.77
CA LEU A 200 8.82 1.50 -11.83
C LEU A 200 8.19 0.21 -12.34
N LEU A 201 8.98 -0.85 -12.56
CA LEU A 201 8.48 -2.15 -13.02
C LEU A 201 7.52 -2.77 -11.98
N LEU A 202 7.89 -2.72 -10.70
CA LEU A 202 7.01 -3.15 -9.62
C LEU A 202 5.74 -2.30 -9.54
N ALA A 203 5.86 -0.98 -9.75
CA ALA A 203 4.72 -0.08 -9.77
C ALA A 203 3.74 -0.41 -10.90
N VAL A 204 4.24 -0.67 -12.09
CA VAL A 204 3.44 -1.11 -13.24
C VAL A 204 2.75 -2.43 -12.91
N LEU A 205 3.46 -3.41 -12.36
CA LEU A 205 2.89 -4.70 -11.96
C LEU A 205 1.77 -4.55 -10.93
N VAL A 206 2.02 -3.84 -9.82
CA VAL A 206 1.05 -3.64 -8.72
C VAL A 206 -0.21 -2.94 -9.22
N VAL A 207 -0.04 -1.92 -10.06
CA VAL A 207 -1.16 -1.18 -10.65
C VAL A 207 -1.91 -2.04 -11.66
N ALA A 208 -1.23 -2.79 -12.52
CA ALA A 208 -1.87 -3.70 -13.46
C ALA A 208 -2.71 -4.77 -12.75
N LEU A 209 -2.18 -5.36 -11.66
CA LEU A 209 -2.93 -6.28 -10.80
C LEU A 209 -4.15 -5.62 -10.16
N GLY A 210 -4.02 -4.36 -9.73
CA GLY A 210 -5.15 -3.58 -9.21
C GLY A 210 -6.23 -3.30 -10.26
N VAL A 211 -5.84 -2.95 -11.49
CA VAL A 211 -6.77 -2.76 -12.61
C VAL A 211 -7.47 -4.07 -12.98
N ALA A 212 -6.74 -5.18 -13.05
CA ALA A 212 -7.28 -6.50 -13.35
C ALA A 212 -8.27 -6.97 -12.26
N ARG A 213 -7.94 -6.72 -10.97
CA ARG A 213 -8.85 -6.93 -9.84
C ARG A 213 -10.14 -6.15 -10.05
N ASP A 214 -10.05 -4.89 -10.44
CA ASP A 214 -11.20 -3.96 -10.55
C ASP A 214 -12.00 -4.11 -11.85
N ALA A 215 -11.51 -4.86 -12.84
CA ALA A 215 -12.23 -5.14 -14.07
C ALA A 215 -13.59 -5.82 -13.77
N PRO A 216 -14.71 -5.39 -14.39
CA PRO A 216 -15.98 -6.09 -14.26
C PRO A 216 -15.80 -7.53 -14.76
N ALA A 217 -16.08 -8.51 -13.91
CA ALA A 217 -16.14 -9.91 -14.32
C ALA A 217 -17.02 -9.98 -15.57
N ALA A 218 -16.46 -10.45 -16.69
CA ALA A 218 -17.13 -10.46 -17.97
C ALA A 218 -18.53 -11.07 -17.83
N ARG A 219 -19.51 -10.39 -18.43
CA ARG A 219 -20.94 -10.73 -18.49
C ARG A 219 -21.14 -12.23 -18.70
N SER A 220 -21.29 -12.98 -17.62
CA SER A 220 -21.69 -14.38 -17.67
C SER A 220 -23.20 -14.41 -17.47
N GLY A 221 -23.93 -14.02 -18.50
CA GLY A 221 -25.39 -14.13 -18.57
C GLY A 221 -25.77 -14.83 -19.86
N PRO A 222 -26.31 -16.06 -19.82
CA PRO A 222 -26.87 -16.70 -21.00
C PRO A 222 -28.24 -16.08 -21.31
N HIS A 223 -28.27 -14.92 -21.95
CA HIS A 223 -29.52 -14.29 -22.42
C HIS A 223 -29.39 -13.87 -23.89
N ALA A 224 -29.48 -14.86 -24.78
CA ALA A 224 -29.83 -14.67 -26.18
C ALA A 224 -30.92 -15.69 -26.55
N GLY A 225 -32.12 -15.45 -26.03
CA GLY A 225 -33.35 -16.14 -26.40
C GLY A 225 -34.49 -15.12 -26.35
N LYS A 226 -34.53 -14.24 -27.35
CA LYS A 226 -35.56 -13.21 -27.54
C LYS A 226 -36.94 -13.89 -27.61
N THR A 227 -37.78 -13.71 -26.60
CA THR A 227 -39.23 -13.83 -26.77
C THR A 227 -39.71 -12.58 -27.51
N VAL A 228 -39.79 -12.68 -28.84
CA VAL A 228 -40.49 -11.69 -29.66
C VAL A 228 -41.96 -11.78 -29.30
N GLY A 229 -42.45 -10.79 -28.55
CA GLY A 229 -43.87 -10.63 -28.26
C GLY A 229 -44.65 -10.38 -29.56
N ALA A 230 -45.62 -11.25 -29.85
CA ALA A 230 -46.55 -11.06 -30.95
C ALA A 230 -47.46 -9.84 -30.67
N PRO A 231 -47.83 -9.04 -31.69
CA PRO A 231 -48.74 -7.91 -31.49
C PRO A 231 -50.19 -8.38 -31.28
N PRO A 232 -51.01 -7.60 -30.54
CA PRO A 232 -52.38 -7.99 -30.21
C PRO A 232 -53.31 -7.97 -31.44
N PRO A 233 -54.39 -8.77 -31.45
CA PRO A 233 -55.27 -8.90 -32.60
C PRO A 233 -56.11 -7.63 -32.81
N ARG A 234 -56.12 -7.12 -34.05
CA ARG A 234 -57.03 -6.07 -34.49
C ARG A 234 -58.47 -6.58 -34.47
N ARG A 235 -59.34 -5.90 -33.72
CA ARG A 235 -60.80 -6.07 -33.84
C ARG A 235 -61.26 -5.46 -35.16
N LEU A 236 -61.86 -6.27 -36.02
CA LEU A 236 -62.64 -5.81 -37.17
C LEU A 236 -64.09 -5.62 -36.71
N ARG A 237 -64.69 -4.50 -37.11
CA ARG A 237 -66.14 -4.26 -37.13
C ARG A 237 -66.70 -4.81 -38.43
#